data_AF-A0A4P5W584-F1
#
_entry.id   AF-A0A4P5W584-F1
#
_cell.length_a   1.000
_cell.length_b   1.000
_cell.length_c   1.000
_cell.angle_alpha   90.00
_cell.angle_beta   90.00
_cell.angle_gamma   90.00
#
_symmetry.space_group_name_H-M   'P 1'
#
loop_
_entity.id
_entity.type
_entity.pdbx_description
1 polymer ?
#
loop_
_entity_poly.entity_id
_entity_poly.type
_entity_poly.pdbx_seq_one_letter_code
_entity_poly.pdbx_strand_id
1 'polypeptide(L)'
;MRYHRGVRILVVHHGPLESGAHPTTGGAIRAAQHVTALRGAGHEVATLARAQDEAGGFTGPAHLRVLARRAHPDWTLCVAPEEAPALAGVAPLVVDLYAPRLLEAAFEGQQEDAARRSLLAVDAADEVLFSNPRQRHFWLGILGLAGWDLAKNPGAIVPLATTAVPPGRRPKRPLVLVGGHPWPWQDARDALARTLAHLKGRADVVSYGLPAIEGVESRGLVSRAEWLAACSWATVALDRYAPHTERELALSFRQLDYLSAGLPLLTDPWTPLAAEVRAHGAGWVDEPLEAALDAALAEDRGAGVRSLAKVYAPERAAEALLALRPAPRARDWSAVRWSKQASAAALRAEADRALREAAEAEVVRKRAEVEALFGQLRALTASVEQLAAAQADIAGFRRETVQVLGTRLAGQTEEAEGLRRELAIVRADVEKKDQELEALRGERDRLGGVLRRLGR
;
A
#
# COMPACT_ATOMS: atom_id res chain seq x y z
N MET A 1 -19.03 -43.08 13.78
CA MET A 1 -19.15 -41.66 13.41
C MET A 1 -19.24 -40.86 14.71
N ARG A 2 -18.13 -40.25 15.18
CA ARG A 2 -18.17 -39.38 16.36
C ARG A 2 -18.80 -38.06 15.91
N TYR A 3 -19.90 -37.66 16.54
CA TYR A 3 -20.57 -36.39 16.27
C TYR A 3 -19.56 -35.24 16.41
N HIS A 4 -19.16 -34.63 15.30
CA HIS A 4 -18.50 -33.33 15.35
C HIS A 4 -19.51 -32.37 15.97
N ARG A 5 -19.13 -31.71 17.07
CA ARG A 5 -19.90 -30.59 17.60
C ARG A 5 -20.05 -29.58 16.46
N GLY A 6 -21.29 -29.20 16.13
CA GLY A 6 -21.54 -28.16 15.14
C GLY A 6 -20.73 -26.92 15.51
N VAL A 7 -20.02 -26.37 14.52
CA VAL A 7 -19.24 -25.14 14.64
C VAL A 7 -19.82 -24.13 13.66
N ARG A 8 -19.60 -22.85 13.93
CA ARG A 8 -20.01 -21.75 13.06
C ARG A 8 -18.91 -21.42 12.07
N ILE A 9 -19.24 -21.48 10.80
CA ILE A 9 -18.30 -21.25 9.71
C ILE A 9 -18.83 -20.10 8.86
N LEU A 10 -17.96 -19.13 8.60
CA LEU A 10 -18.25 -18.06 7.65
C LEU A 10 -17.62 -18.41 6.30
N VAL A 11 -18.42 -18.42 5.23
CA VAL A 11 -17.93 -18.58 3.85
C VAL A 11 -18.02 -17.24 3.13
N VAL A 12 -16.90 -16.74 2.62
CA VAL A 12 -16.82 -15.51 1.83
C VAL A 12 -16.55 -15.85 0.38
N HIS A 13 -17.38 -15.35 -0.53
CA HIS A 13 -17.32 -15.65 -1.96
C HIS A 13 -17.73 -14.44 -2.81
N HIS A 14 -17.53 -14.54 -4.13
CA HIS A 14 -18.04 -13.61 -5.12
C HIS A 14 -19.04 -14.29 -6.04
N GLY A 15 -19.95 -13.49 -6.60
CA GLY A 15 -21.05 -13.96 -7.42
C GLY A 15 -22.17 -14.59 -6.58
N PRO A 16 -23.40 -14.59 -7.12
CA PRO A 16 -24.52 -15.23 -6.45
C PRO A 16 -24.29 -16.74 -6.39
N LEU A 17 -24.58 -17.36 -5.23
CA LEU A 17 -24.68 -18.82 -5.17
C LEU A 17 -25.78 -19.30 -6.12
N GLU A 18 -25.66 -20.53 -6.60
CA GLU A 18 -26.47 -21.10 -7.68
C GLU A 18 -27.98 -20.82 -7.51
N SER A 19 -28.49 -19.88 -8.30
CA SER A 19 -29.90 -19.46 -8.32
C SER A 19 -30.66 -20.00 -9.53
N GLY A 20 -30.02 -20.82 -10.36
CA GLY A 20 -30.61 -21.53 -11.50
C GLY A 20 -30.93 -20.69 -12.73
N ALA A 21 -31.11 -19.37 -12.61
CA ALA A 21 -31.55 -18.51 -13.71
C ALA A 21 -30.43 -17.83 -14.51
N HIS A 22 -29.21 -17.77 -13.97
CA HIS A 22 -28.10 -17.02 -14.57
C HIS A 22 -26.84 -17.88 -14.70
N PRO A 23 -25.94 -17.56 -15.65
CA PRO A 23 -24.61 -18.16 -15.71
C PRO A 23 -23.91 -18.03 -14.35
N THR A 24 -23.30 -19.13 -13.88
CA THR A 24 -22.65 -19.19 -12.58
C THR A 24 -21.13 -19.27 -12.77
N THR A 25 -20.37 -18.49 -12.00
CA THR A 25 -18.91 -18.52 -12.06
C THR A 25 -18.35 -19.74 -11.33
N GLY A 26 -17.12 -20.15 -11.67
CA GLY A 26 -16.44 -21.25 -10.97
C GLY A 26 -16.31 -21.00 -9.46
N GLY A 27 -16.05 -19.76 -9.03
CA GLY A 27 -15.94 -19.40 -7.62
C GLY A 27 -17.25 -19.56 -6.86
N ALA A 28 -18.38 -19.17 -7.47
CA ALA A 28 -19.69 -19.38 -6.89
C ALA A 28 -20.07 -20.87 -6.82
N ILE A 29 -19.76 -21.66 -7.85
CA ILE A 29 -19.93 -23.13 -7.83
C ILE A 29 -19.11 -23.75 -6.69
N ARG A 30 -17.84 -23.34 -6.57
CA ARG A 30 -16.93 -23.80 -5.51
C ARG A 30 -17.46 -23.48 -4.11
N ALA A 31 -17.93 -22.25 -3.90
CA ALA A 31 -18.53 -21.83 -2.65
C ALA A 31 -19.79 -22.65 -2.33
N ALA A 32 -20.67 -22.89 -3.32
CA ALA A 32 -21.87 -23.70 -3.15
C ALA A 32 -21.55 -25.16 -2.76
N GLN A 33 -20.51 -25.75 -3.36
CA GLN A 33 -20.02 -27.09 -3.00
C GLN A 33 -19.58 -27.14 -1.53
N HIS A 34 -18.76 -26.17 -1.10
CA HIS A 34 -18.30 -26.09 0.29
C HIS A 34 -19.44 -25.87 1.27
N VAL A 35 -20.34 -24.92 0.99
CA VAL A 35 -21.50 -24.63 1.84
C VAL A 35 -22.38 -25.87 2.00
N THR A 36 -22.62 -26.61 0.91
CA THR A 36 -23.41 -27.85 0.93
C THR A 36 -22.74 -28.91 1.80
N ALA A 37 -21.43 -29.14 1.61
CA ALA A 37 -20.68 -30.10 2.40
C ALA A 37 -20.69 -29.78 3.91
N LEU A 38 -20.43 -28.52 4.25
CA LEU A 38 -20.37 -28.06 5.65
C LEU A 38 -21.74 -28.12 6.34
N ARG A 39 -22.81 -27.67 5.68
CA ARG A 39 -24.18 -27.76 6.21
C ARG A 39 -24.63 -29.22 6.35
N GLY A 40 -24.31 -30.06 5.36
CA GLY A 40 -24.61 -31.50 5.40
C GLY A 40 -23.94 -32.23 6.57
N ALA A 41 -22.81 -31.73 7.05
CA ALA A 41 -22.13 -32.24 8.25
C ALA A 41 -22.68 -31.68 9.57
N GLY A 42 -23.69 -30.82 9.54
CA GLY A 42 -24.32 -30.23 10.72
C GLY A 42 -23.63 -28.97 11.26
N HIS A 43 -22.80 -28.30 10.46
CA HIS A 43 -22.21 -27.01 10.82
C HIS A 43 -23.18 -25.85 10.57
N GLU A 44 -23.08 -24.79 11.38
CA GLU A 44 -23.80 -23.54 11.15
C GLU A 44 -23.00 -22.73 10.12
N VAL A 45 -23.53 -22.55 8.90
CA VAL A 45 -22.80 -21.88 7.82
C VAL A 45 -23.47 -20.58 7.42
N ALA A 46 -22.79 -19.47 7.69
CA ALA A 46 -23.13 -18.14 7.19
C ALA A 46 -22.33 -17.84 5.92
N THR A 47 -22.93 -17.09 4.99
CA THR A 47 -22.30 -16.67 3.74
C THR A 47 -22.24 -15.15 3.66
N LEU A 48 -21.17 -14.61 3.09
CA LEU A 48 -21.06 -13.19 2.75
C LEU A 48 -20.53 -13.04 1.33
N ALA A 49 -21.32 -12.38 0.48
CA ALA A 49 -20.95 -11.94 -0.86
C ALA A 49 -20.91 -10.42 -0.96
N ARG A 50 -20.43 -9.88 -2.09
CA ARG A 50 -20.46 -8.43 -2.33
C ARG A 50 -21.90 -7.95 -2.51
N ALA A 51 -22.16 -6.70 -2.16
CA ALA A 51 -23.49 -6.08 -2.30
C ALA A 51 -24.01 -6.07 -3.75
N GLN A 52 -23.10 -6.09 -4.72
CA GLN A 52 -23.43 -6.19 -6.16
C GLN A 52 -23.86 -7.61 -6.58
N ASP A 53 -23.48 -8.63 -5.79
CA ASP A 53 -23.78 -10.03 -6.07
C ASP A 53 -25.03 -10.49 -5.32
N GLU A 54 -25.19 -10.05 -4.05
CA GLU A 54 -26.31 -10.42 -3.19
C GLU A 54 -26.80 -9.22 -2.36
N ALA A 55 -28.12 -9.12 -2.20
CA ALA A 55 -28.74 -8.07 -1.38
C ALA A 55 -28.28 -8.18 0.08
N GLY A 56 -27.81 -7.06 0.65
CA GLY A 56 -27.23 -7.04 1.99
C GLY A 56 -25.77 -7.49 2.07
N GLY A 57 -25.11 -7.72 0.93
CA GLY A 57 -23.69 -8.02 0.86
C GLY A 57 -22.77 -6.88 1.30
N PHE A 58 -21.47 -7.15 1.38
CA PHE A 58 -20.47 -6.16 1.79
C PHE A 58 -20.13 -5.19 0.65
N THR A 59 -19.80 -3.95 1.00
CA THR A 59 -19.50 -2.86 0.05
C THR A 59 -18.01 -2.54 -0.06
N GLY A 60 -17.18 -3.21 0.74
CA GLY A 60 -15.73 -3.07 0.71
C GLY A 60 -15.05 -3.74 1.90
N PRO A 61 -13.70 -3.71 1.96
CA PRO A 61 -12.91 -4.46 2.95
C PRO A 61 -13.27 -4.14 4.41
N ALA A 62 -13.46 -2.86 4.74
CA ALA A 62 -13.80 -2.44 6.10
C ALA A 62 -15.19 -2.95 6.52
N HIS A 63 -16.18 -2.86 5.61
CA HIS A 63 -17.53 -3.36 5.85
C HIS A 63 -17.52 -4.89 5.99
N LEU A 64 -16.80 -5.60 5.12
CA LEU A 64 -16.62 -7.05 5.22
C LEU A 64 -16.07 -7.45 6.60
N ARG A 65 -15.03 -6.77 7.09
CA ARG A 65 -14.46 -7.04 8.41
C ARG A 65 -15.48 -6.87 9.54
N VAL A 66 -16.33 -5.85 9.47
CA VAL A 66 -17.40 -5.61 10.45
C VAL A 66 -18.44 -6.74 10.42
N LEU A 67 -18.92 -7.12 9.24
CA LEU A 67 -19.88 -8.21 9.09
C LEU A 67 -19.30 -9.55 9.54
N ALA A 68 -18.05 -9.85 9.16
CA ALA A 68 -17.36 -11.06 9.56
C ALA A 68 -17.21 -11.18 11.09
N ARG A 69 -16.87 -10.07 11.78
CA ARG A 69 -16.82 -10.05 13.25
C ARG A 69 -18.18 -10.27 13.88
N ARG A 70 -19.25 -9.68 13.33
CA ARG A 70 -20.62 -9.86 13.81
C ARG A 70 -21.14 -11.28 13.65
N ALA A 71 -20.64 -12.01 12.64
CA ALA A 71 -20.99 -13.42 12.47
C ALA A 71 -20.41 -14.30 13.60
N HIS A 72 -19.36 -13.87 14.29
CA HIS A 72 -18.65 -14.65 15.32
C HIS A 72 -18.29 -16.08 14.87
N PRO A 73 -17.62 -16.27 13.73
CA PRO A 73 -17.28 -17.61 13.24
C PRO A 73 -16.20 -18.27 14.10
N ASP A 74 -16.26 -19.59 14.25
CA ASP A 74 -15.17 -20.40 14.78
C ASP A 74 -13.98 -20.41 13.82
N TRP A 75 -14.25 -20.37 12.51
CA TRP A 75 -13.27 -20.14 11.44
C TRP A 75 -13.94 -19.66 10.15
N THR A 76 -13.14 -19.08 9.25
CA THR A 76 -13.62 -18.50 7.99
C THR A 76 -13.02 -19.23 6.80
N LEU A 77 -13.84 -19.56 5.79
CA LEU A 77 -13.41 -20.03 4.48
C LEU A 77 -13.57 -18.92 3.44
N CYS A 78 -12.47 -18.51 2.83
CA CYS A 78 -12.44 -17.46 1.81
C CYS A 78 -12.21 -18.08 0.43
N VAL A 79 -13.28 -18.14 -0.37
CA VAL A 79 -13.25 -18.65 -1.77
C VAL A 79 -12.87 -17.54 -2.75
N ALA A 80 -12.90 -16.28 -2.32
CA ALA A 80 -12.43 -15.12 -3.07
C ALA A 80 -11.15 -14.55 -2.43
N PRO A 81 -9.94 -15.06 -2.77
CA PRO A 81 -8.70 -14.78 -2.06
C PRO A 81 -8.38 -13.29 -1.88
N GLU A 82 -8.81 -12.42 -2.79
CA GLU A 82 -8.64 -10.97 -2.68
C GLU A 82 -9.27 -10.35 -1.42
N GLU A 83 -10.25 -11.01 -0.82
CA GLU A 83 -10.91 -10.55 0.41
C GLU A 83 -10.20 -11.03 1.70
N ALA A 84 -9.27 -11.99 1.58
CA ALA A 84 -8.57 -12.58 2.71
C ALA A 84 -7.88 -11.55 3.64
N PRO A 85 -7.24 -10.46 3.14
CA PRO A 85 -6.64 -9.45 4.01
C PRO A 85 -7.65 -8.76 4.94
N ALA A 86 -8.90 -8.58 4.51
CA ALA A 86 -9.95 -7.96 5.34
C ALA A 86 -10.39 -8.88 6.49
N LEU A 87 -10.31 -10.19 6.26
CA LEU A 87 -10.73 -11.26 7.18
C LEU A 87 -9.63 -11.67 8.17
N ALA A 88 -8.38 -11.30 7.90
CA ALA A 88 -7.23 -11.65 8.74
C ALA A 88 -7.44 -11.30 10.22
N GLY A 89 -7.29 -12.29 11.10
CA GLY A 89 -7.42 -12.13 12.55
C GLY A 89 -8.84 -11.92 13.07
N VAL A 90 -9.88 -12.15 12.25
CA VAL A 90 -11.27 -12.24 12.75
C VAL A 90 -11.51 -13.60 13.42
N ALA A 91 -11.08 -14.67 12.75
CA ALA A 91 -11.04 -16.06 13.19
C ALA A 91 -9.94 -16.76 12.36
N PRO A 92 -9.55 -18.03 12.64
CA PRO A 92 -8.69 -18.79 11.74
C PRO A 92 -9.22 -18.74 10.30
N LEU A 93 -8.35 -18.34 9.38
CA LEU A 93 -8.72 -18.07 7.99
C LEU A 93 -8.16 -19.14 7.05
N VAL A 94 -9.07 -19.85 6.39
CA VAL A 94 -8.78 -20.78 5.30
C VAL A 94 -8.98 -20.05 3.97
N VAL A 95 -7.98 -20.06 3.09
CA VAL A 95 -8.08 -19.45 1.75
C VAL A 95 -8.07 -20.53 0.68
N ASP A 96 -9.08 -20.54 -0.19
CA ASP A 96 -9.18 -21.52 -1.29
C ASP A 96 -8.50 -20.97 -2.55
N LEU A 97 -7.43 -21.63 -2.97
CA LEU A 97 -6.61 -21.31 -4.14
C LEU A 97 -6.92 -22.29 -5.30
N TYR A 98 -8.22 -22.57 -5.51
CA TYR A 98 -8.71 -23.53 -6.50
C TYR A 98 -8.40 -23.15 -7.96
N ALA A 99 -8.06 -21.89 -8.24
CA ALA A 99 -7.70 -21.39 -9.56
C ALA A 99 -6.30 -20.78 -9.55
N PRO A 100 -5.50 -20.96 -10.62
CA PRO A 100 -4.17 -20.37 -10.74
C PRO A 100 -4.27 -18.89 -11.16
N ARG A 101 -4.98 -18.06 -10.38
CA ARG A 101 -5.35 -16.68 -10.75
C ARG A 101 -4.15 -15.81 -11.13
N LEU A 102 -2.98 -16.08 -10.55
CA LEU A 102 -1.74 -15.39 -10.92
C LEU A 102 -1.35 -15.60 -12.39
N LEU A 103 -1.56 -16.80 -12.93
CA LEU A 103 -1.33 -17.10 -14.34
C LEU A 103 -2.42 -16.50 -15.20
N GLU A 104 -3.70 -16.69 -14.85
CA GLU A 104 -4.83 -16.10 -15.57
C GLU A 104 -4.65 -14.59 -15.79
N ALA A 105 -4.27 -13.88 -14.73
CA ALA A 105 -4.07 -12.43 -14.76
C ALA A 105 -2.92 -11.98 -15.68
N ALA A 106 -1.94 -12.84 -15.96
CA ALA A 106 -0.88 -12.53 -16.92
C ALA A 106 -1.43 -12.38 -18.35
N PHE A 107 -2.46 -13.16 -18.69
CA PHE A 107 -3.12 -13.10 -20.00
C PHE A 107 -4.19 -12.01 -20.08
N GLU A 108 -4.61 -11.46 -18.94
CA GLU A 108 -5.58 -10.36 -18.85
C GLU A 108 -4.92 -8.97 -18.70
N GLY A 109 -3.58 -8.92 -18.61
CA GLY A 109 -2.85 -7.66 -18.36
C GLY A 109 -3.00 -7.14 -16.92
N GLN A 110 -3.34 -8.01 -15.96
CA GLN A 110 -3.59 -7.68 -14.55
C GLN A 110 -2.56 -8.31 -13.60
N GLN A 111 -1.41 -8.76 -14.13
CA GLN A 111 -0.44 -9.57 -13.39
C GLN A 111 0.06 -8.90 -12.11
N GLU A 112 0.36 -7.60 -12.14
CA GLU A 112 0.88 -6.87 -10.98
C GLU A 112 -0.14 -6.86 -9.82
N ASP A 113 -1.39 -6.52 -10.13
CA ASP A 113 -2.47 -6.47 -9.15
C ASP A 113 -2.77 -7.87 -8.59
N ALA A 114 -2.83 -8.88 -9.46
CA ALA A 114 -3.04 -10.26 -9.06
C ALA A 114 -1.89 -10.82 -8.21
N ALA A 115 -0.63 -10.50 -8.52
CA ALA A 115 0.54 -10.87 -7.72
C ALA A 115 0.45 -10.26 -6.32
N ARG A 116 0.15 -8.96 -6.24
CA ARG A 116 -0.03 -8.26 -4.96
C ARG A 116 -1.15 -8.89 -4.13
N ARG A 117 -2.33 -9.08 -4.73
CA ARG A 117 -3.49 -9.68 -4.03
C ARG A 117 -3.22 -11.12 -3.59
N SER A 118 -2.60 -11.93 -4.44
CA SER A 118 -2.26 -13.32 -4.12
C SER A 118 -1.32 -13.41 -2.94
N LEU A 119 -0.24 -12.62 -2.94
CA LEU A 119 0.71 -12.55 -1.81
C LEU A 119 0.05 -12.08 -0.51
N LEU A 120 -0.81 -11.08 -0.58
CA LEU A 120 -1.56 -10.60 0.58
C LEU A 120 -2.55 -11.67 1.10
N ALA A 121 -3.18 -12.42 0.20
CA ALA A 121 -4.10 -13.48 0.56
C ALA A 121 -3.41 -14.63 1.30
N VAL A 122 -2.26 -15.10 0.77
CA VAL A 122 -1.51 -16.19 1.41
C VAL A 122 -0.77 -15.76 2.69
N ASP A 123 -0.41 -14.48 2.83
CA ASP A 123 0.13 -13.91 4.09
C ASP A 123 -0.97 -13.84 5.17
N ALA A 124 -2.19 -13.47 4.77
CA ALA A 124 -3.36 -13.42 5.63
C ALA A 124 -3.85 -14.80 6.07
N ALA A 125 -3.70 -15.82 5.23
CA ALA A 125 -4.18 -17.18 5.48
C ALA A 125 -3.50 -17.86 6.67
N ASP A 126 -4.30 -18.65 7.40
CA ASP A 126 -3.85 -19.60 8.42
C ASP A 126 -3.78 -21.04 7.85
N GLU A 127 -4.66 -21.37 6.89
CA GLU A 127 -4.66 -22.60 6.11
C GLU A 127 -4.94 -22.28 4.63
N VAL A 128 -4.46 -23.09 3.69
CA VAL A 128 -4.74 -22.92 2.25
C VAL A 128 -5.26 -24.20 1.61
N LEU A 129 -6.22 -24.07 0.71
CA LEU A 129 -6.79 -25.18 -0.05
C LEU A 129 -6.39 -25.12 -1.52
N PHE A 130 -6.29 -26.28 -2.15
CA PHE A 130 -6.08 -26.44 -3.58
C PHE A 130 -7.07 -27.44 -4.15
N SER A 131 -7.43 -27.30 -5.44
CA SER A 131 -8.33 -28.26 -6.08
C SER A 131 -7.61 -29.56 -6.48
N ASN A 132 -6.30 -29.52 -6.70
CA ASN A 132 -5.52 -30.67 -7.12
C ASN A 132 -4.03 -30.54 -6.75
N PRO A 133 -3.27 -31.64 -6.79
CA PRO A 133 -1.86 -31.62 -6.42
C PRO A 133 -1.00 -30.67 -7.26
N ARG A 134 -1.24 -30.53 -8.57
CA ARG A 134 -0.41 -29.67 -9.43
C ARG A 134 -0.54 -28.19 -9.06
N GLN A 135 -1.75 -27.74 -8.73
CA GLN A 135 -1.95 -26.38 -8.22
C GLN A 135 -1.21 -26.12 -6.92
N ARG A 136 -1.23 -27.08 -5.99
CA ARG A 136 -0.45 -26.95 -4.76
C ARG A 136 1.02 -26.72 -5.05
N HIS A 137 1.61 -27.53 -5.95
CA HIS A 137 3.01 -27.37 -6.34
C HIS A 137 3.29 -25.98 -6.93
N PHE A 138 2.40 -25.48 -7.80
CA PHE A 138 2.49 -24.13 -8.35
C PHE A 138 2.55 -23.04 -7.26
N TRP A 139 1.77 -23.20 -6.18
CA TRP A 139 1.71 -22.21 -5.10
C TRP A 139 2.85 -22.29 -4.08
N LEU A 140 3.62 -23.39 -4.01
CA LEU A 140 4.65 -23.58 -2.97
C LEU A 140 5.68 -22.44 -2.90
N GLY A 141 6.14 -21.92 -4.04
CA GLY A 141 7.08 -20.80 -4.07
C GLY A 141 6.49 -19.53 -3.43
N ILE A 142 5.22 -19.23 -3.73
CA ILE A 142 4.51 -18.05 -3.20
C ILE A 142 4.22 -18.22 -1.71
N LEU A 143 3.86 -19.42 -1.27
CA LEU A 143 3.72 -19.75 0.15
C LEU A 143 5.04 -19.56 0.90
N GLY A 144 6.17 -20.00 0.33
CA GLY A 144 7.49 -19.78 0.91
C GLY A 144 7.79 -18.29 1.11
N LEU A 145 7.46 -17.45 0.13
CA LEU A 145 7.58 -15.98 0.25
C LEU A 145 6.64 -15.40 1.31
N ALA A 146 5.47 -16.00 1.53
CA ALA A 146 4.55 -15.65 2.62
C ALA A 146 4.94 -16.28 3.99
N GLY A 147 6.12 -16.88 4.07
CA GLY A 147 6.70 -17.45 5.29
C GLY A 147 6.01 -18.72 5.77
N TRP A 148 5.47 -19.50 4.84
CA TRP A 148 5.03 -20.86 5.15
C TRP A 148 6.21 -21.81 5.24
N ASP A 149 6.13 -22.76 6.17
CA ASP A 149 7.11 -23.83 6.30
C ASP A 149 6.89 -24.89 5.22
N LEU A 150 7.68 -24.82 4.15
CA LEU A 150 7.57 -25.74 3.02
C LEU A 150 7.96 -27.19 3.38
N ALA A 151 8.77 -27.40 4.43
CA ALA A 151 9.15 -28.74 4.87
C ALA A 151 7.97 -29.52 5.43
N LYS A 152 6.93 -28.83 5.91
CA LYS A 152 5.67 -29.44 6.37
C LYS A 152 4.71 -29.79 5.25
N ASN A 153 5.06 -29.43 4.00
CA ASN A 153 4.15 -29.51 2.86
C ASN A 153 2.83 -28.80 3.19
N PRO A 154 2.76 -27.47 3.11
CA PRO A 154 1.60 -26.72 3.58
C PRO A 154 0.36 -26.94 2.69
N GLY A 155 -0.82 -26.71 3.27
CA GLY A 155 -2.11 -26.74 2.58
C GLY A 155 -2.73 -28.12 2.38
N ALA A 156 -4.04 -28.12 2.15
CA ALA A 156 -4.84 -29.31 1.90
C ALA A 156 -5.34 -29.37 0.45
N ILE A 157 -5.48 -30.59 -0.07
CA ILE A 157 -6.17 -30.82 -1.35
C ILE A 157 -7.64 -31.09 -1.06
N VAL A 158 -8.52 -30.19 -1.48
CA VAL A 158 -9.96 -30.40 -1.47
C VAL A 158 -10.41 -30.43 -2.93
N PRO A 159 -10.64 -31.61 -3.53
CA PRO A 159 -10.94 -31.69 -4.96
C PRO A 159 -12.22 -30.94 -5.31
N LEU A 160 -12.39 -30.59 -6.59
CA LEU A 160 -13.70 -30.19 -7.09
C LEU A 160 -14.66 -31.39 -6.98
N ALA A 161 -15.95 -31.12 -6.80
CA ALA A 161 -16.95 -32.19 -6.72
C ALA A 161 -17.77 -32.30 -8.01
N THR A 162 -18.17 -33.53 -8.33
CA THR A 162 -19.30 -33.79 -9.23
C THR A 162 -20.59 -33.26 -8.61
N THR A 163 -21.65 -33.12 -9.41
CA THR A 163 -22.94 -32.58 -8.97
C THR A 163 -24.09 -33.49 -9.42
N ALA A 164 -25.28 -33.25 -8.89
CA ALA A 164 -26.48 -33.89 -9.40
C ALA A 164 -26.81 -33.34 -10.80
N VAL A 165 -27.10 -34.24 -11.74
CA VAL A 165 -27.47 -33.90 -13.12
C VAL A 165 -28.86 -34.44 -13.40
N PRO A 166 -29.72 -33.71 -14.13
CA PRO A 166 -31.01 -34.23 -14.55
C PRO A 166 -30.83 -35.51 -15.40
N PRO A 167 -31.79 -36.46 -15.34
CA PRO A 167 -31.73 -37.64 -16.17
C PRO A 167 -31.83 -37.25 -17.65
N GLY A 168 -30.77 -37.54 -18.40
CA GLY A 168 -30.72 -37.35 -19.85
C GLY A 168 -31.04 -38.62 -20.61
N ARG A 169 -31.51 -38.48 -21.85
CA ARG A 169 -31.58 -39.57 -22.83
C ARG A 169 -30.49 -39.37 -23.86
N ARG A 170 -29.86 -40.45 -24.32
CA ARG A 170 -28.91 -40.34 -25.42
C ARG A 170 -29.58 -39.77 -26.67
N PRO A 171 -28.87 -38.93 -27.44
CA PRO A 171 -29.42 -38.31 -28.63
C PRO A 171 -29.52 -39.36 -29.74
N LYS A 172 -30.46 -39.17 -30.68
CA LYS A 172 -30.65 -40.10 -31.82
C LYS A 172 -29.47 -40.06 -32.79
N ARG A 173 -28.89 -38.88 -32.96
CA ARG A 173 -27.65 -38.64 -33.69
C ARG A 173 -26.56 -38.35 -32.66
N PRO A 174 -25.33 -38.85 -32.82
CA PRO A 174 -24.27 -38.53 -31.88
C PRO A 174 -24.04 -37.02 -31.77
N LEU A 175 -23.78 -36.55 -30.55
CA LEU A 175 -23.57 -35.14 -30.24
C LEU A 175 -22.22 -34.95 -29.54
N VAL A 176 -21.33 -34.18 -30.17
CA VAL A 176 -20.09 -33.70 -29.56
C VAL A 176 -20.36 -32.34 -28.92
N LEU A 177 -20.12 -32.25 -27.62
CA LEU A 177 -20.39 -31.06 -26.82
C LEU A 177 -19.08 -30.39 -26.37
N VAL A 178 -18.99 -29.07 -26.50
CA VAL A 178 -17.91 -28.26 -25.91
C VAL A 178 -18.52 -27.10 -25.13
N GLY A 179 -18.14 -26.94 -23.87
CA GLY A 179 -18.47 -25.74 -23.10
C GLY A 179 -17.26 -24.86 -22.88
N GLY A 180 -17.45 -23.60 -22.52
CA GLY A 180 -16.37 -22.74 -22.08
C GLY A 180 -16.78 -21.30 -21.93
N HIS A 181 -15.77 -20.46 -21.78
CA HIS A 181 -15.87 -19.01 -21.75
C HIS A 181 -14.79 -18.48 -22.70
N PRO A 182 -14.95 -17.31 -23.35
CA PRO A 182 -13.94 -16.76 -24.27
C PRO A 182 -12.71 -16.21 -23.52
N TRP A 183 -12.05 -17.06 -22.72
CA TRP A 183 -10.79 -16.73 -22.05
C TRP A 183 -9.60 -17.04 -22.95
N PRO A 184 -8.49 -16.28 -22.85
CA PRO A 184 -7.27 -16.54 -23.63
C PRO A 184 -6.73 -17.97 -23.50
N TRP A 185 -6.96 -18.62 -22.36
CA TRP A 185 -6.51 -19.97 -22.05
C TRP A 185 -7.51 -21.08 -22.41
N GLN A 186 -8.65 -20.74 -23.03
CA GLN A 186 -9.66 -21.72 -23.49
C GLN A 186 -9.91 -21.59 -25.00
N ASP A 187 -8.85 -21.72 -25.80
CA ASP A 187 -8.96 -21.71 -27.25
C ASP A 187 -9.27 -23.11 -27.83
N ALA A 188 -10.54 -23.34 -28.19
CA ALA A 188 -10.98 -24.60 -28.80
C ALA A 188 -11.05 -24.56 -30.33
N ARG A 189 -10.57 -23.48 -30.98
CA ARG A 189 -10.84 -23.25 -32.42
C ARG A 189 -10.28 -24.34 -33.32
N ASP A 190 -9.02 -24.73 -33.12
CA ASP A 190 -8.38 -25.80 -33.88
C ASP A 190 -9.11 -27.14 -33.68
N ALA A 191 -9.37 -27.50 -32.42
CA ALA A 191 -10.05 -28.75 -32.08
C ALA A 191 -11.45 -28.84 -32.69
N LEU A 192 -12.23 -27.75 -32.65
CA LEU A 192 -13.56 -27.68 -33.25
C LEU A 192 -13.51 -27.76 -34.78
N ALA A 193 -12.59 -27.03 -35.43
CA ALA A 193 -12.44 -27.07 -36.89
C ALA A 193 -12.06 -28.48 -37.38
N ARG A 194 -11.11 -29.13 -36.71
CA ARG A 194 -10.71 -30.52 -36.99
C ARG A 194 -11.85 -31.51 -36.75
N THR A 195 -12.59 -31.31 -35.67
CA THR A 195 -13.77 -32.13 -35.34
C THR A 195 -14.81 -32.07 -36.46
N LEU A 196 -15.14 -30.87 -36.95
CA LEU A 196 -16.08 -30.71 -38.07
C LEU A 196 -15.55 -31.36 -39.36
N ALA A 197 -14.29 -31.10 -39.71
CA ALA A 197 -13.65 -31.62 -40.91
C ALA A 197 -13.60 -33.16 -40.93
N HIS A 198 -13.40 -33.78 -39.77
CA HIS A 198 -13.35 -35.23 -39.61
C HIS A 198 -14.73 -35.88 -39.59
N LEU A 199 -15.69 -35.28 -38.88
CA LEU A 199 -17.01 -35.87 -38.71
C LEU A 199 -17.87 -35.76 -39.97
N LYS A 200 -17.72 -34.71 -40.78
CA LYS A 200 -18.46 -34.53 -42.05
C LYS A 200 -19.97 -34.81 -41.93
N GLY A 201 -20.58 -34.36 -40.84
CA GLY A 201 -22.02 -34.52 -40.58
C GLY A 201 -22.45 -35.88 -39.97
N ARG A 202 -21.51 -36.78 -39.64
CA ARG A 202 -21.79 -38.03 -38.90
C ARG A 202 -22.29 -37.79 -37.48
N ALA A 203 -21.97 -36.63 -36.91
CA ALA A 203 -22.40 -36.21 -35.59
C ALA A 203 -22.64 -34.70 -35.59
N ASP A 204 -23.49 -34.25 -34.68
CA ASP A 204 -23.78 -32.83 -34.47
C ASP A 204 -22.73 -32.27 -33.49
N VAL A 205 -22.32 -31.02 -33.68
CA VAL A 205 -21.30 -30.35 -32.84
C VAL A 205 -21.88 -29.06 -32.30
N VAL A 206 -21.95 -28.96 -30.97
CA VAL A 206 -22.53 -27.80 -30.28
C VAL A 206 -21.50 -27.22 -29.30
N SER A 207 -21.30 -25.90 -29.38
CA SER A 207 -20.47 -25.14 -28.43
C SER A 207 -21.33 -24.24 -27.54
N TYR A 208 -20.91 -24.08 -26.28
CA TYR A 208 -21.55 -23.16 -25.32
C TYR A 208 -20.52 -22.18 -24.79
N GLY A 209 -20.85 -20.88 -24.87
CA GLY A 209 -20.04 -19.81 -24.29
C GLY A 209 -18.68 -19.58 -24.97
N LEU A 210 -18.46 -20.16 -26.15
CA LEU A 210 -17.23 -19.96 -26.94
C LEU A 210 -17.50 -19.06 -28.15
N PRO A 211 -16.46 -18.44 -28.74
CA PRO A 211 -16.60 -17.72 -30.00
C PRO A 211 -17.22 -18.60 -31.09
N ALA A 212 -18.06 -18.00 -31.93
CA ALA A 212 -18.73 -18.72 -33.00
C ALA A 212 -17.71 -19.25 -34.03
N ILE A 213 -17.91 -20.50 -34.46
CA ILE A 213 -17.11 -21.15 -35.49
C ILE A 213 -18.07 -21.62 -36.57
N GLU A 214 -17.74 -21.36 -37.83
CA GLU A 214 -18.54 -21.79 -38.97
C GLU A 214 -18.77 -23.31 -38.94
N GLY A 215 -20.03 -23.74 -39.08
CA GLY A 215 -20.41 -25.15 -39.03
C GLY A 215 -20.61 -25.73 -37.62
N VAL A 216 -20.29 -25.00 -36.55
CA VAL A 216 -20.61 -25.39 -35.17
C VAL A 216 -21.87 -24.65 -34.71
N GLU A 217 -22.86 -25.37 -34.17
CA GLU A 217 -24.00 -24.72 -33.50
C GLU A 217 -23.47 -24.04 -32.23
N SER A 218 -23.40 -22.71 -32.27
CA SER A 218 -22.84 -21.92 -31.18
C SER A 218 -23.96 -21.33 -30.31
N ARG A 219 -23.93 -21.67 -29.02
CA ARG A 219 -24.84 -21.13 -28.01
C ARG A 219 -24.07 -20.19 -27.09
N GLY A 220 -24.75 -19.14 -26.62
CA GLY A 220 -24.18 -18.19 -25.67
C GLY A 220 -23.89 -18.81 -24.29
N LEU A 221 -23.55 -17.95 -23.33
CA LEU A 221 -23.51 -18.36 -21.93
C LEU A 221 -24.93 -18.69 -21.45
N VAL A 222 -25.08 -19.85 -20.84
CA VAL A 222 -26.35 -20.36 -20.31
C VAL A 222 -26.27 -20.54 -18.80
N SER A 223 -27.41 -20.73 -18.15
CA SER A 223 -27.43 -21.11 -16.73
C SER A 223 -26.74 -22.47 -16.52
N ARG A 224 -26.23 -22.72 -15.30
CA ARG A 224 -25.64 -24.02 -14.97
C ARG A 224 -26.64 -25.16 -15.14
N ALA A 225 -27.92 -24.93 -14.85
CA ALA A 225 -28.98 -25.93 -15.02
C ALA A 225 -29.16 -26.33 -16.49
N GLU A 226 -29.22 -25.36 -17.40
CA GLU A 226 -29.28 -25.60 -18.85
C GLU A 226 -28.01 -26.29 -19.36
N TRP A 227 -26.83 -25.89 -18.85
CA TRP A 227 -25.55 -26.54 -19.17
C TRP A 227 -25.52 -28.01 -18.75
N LEU A 228 -25.94 -28.34 -17.53
CA LEU A 228 -26.02 -29.72 -17.04
C LEU A 228 -27.04 -30.54 -17.83
N ALA A 229 -28.18 -29.94 -18.21
CA ALA A 229 -29.15 -30.59 -19.08
C ALA A 229 -28.54 -30.90 -20.46
N ALA A 230 -27.78 -29.98 -21.05
CA ALA A 230 -27.06 -30.21 -22.30
C ALA A 230 -26.01 -31.33 -22.17
N CYS A 231 -25.24 -31.36 -21.07
CA CYS A 231 -24.29 -32.44 -20.79
C CYS A 231 -24.97 -33.80 -20.73
N SER A 232 -26.13 -33.89 -20.08
CA SER A 232 -26.89 -35.13 -19.93
C SER A 232 -27.39 -35.72 -21.26
N TRP A 233 -27.45 -34.91 -22.30
CA TRP A 233 -27.97 -35.27 -23.63
C TRP A 233 -26.87 -35.48 -24.67
N ALA A 234 -25.59 -35.24 -24.33
CA ALA A 234 -24.49 -35.37 -25.26
C ALA A 234 -23.97 -36.81 -25.37
N THR A 235 -23.21 -37.11 -26.43
CA THR A 235 -22.55 -38.40 -26.63
C THR A 235 -21.12 -38.39 -26.09
N VAL A 236 -20.38 -37.32 -26.36
CA VAL A 236 -19.01 -37.14 -25.87
C VAL A 236 -18.72 -35.66 -25.61
N ALA A 237 -17.94 -35.37 -24.58
CA ALA A 237 -17.41 -34.05 -24.32
C ALA A 237 -16.07 -33.87 -25.04
N LEU A 238 -15.94 -32.78 -25.80
CA LEU A 238 -14.65 -32.34 -26.33
C LEU A 238 -14.06 -31.29 -25.36
N ASP A 239 -12.98 -31.67 -24.71
CA ASP A 239 -12.22 -30.86 -23.76
C ASP A 239 -10.74 -30.81 -24.21
N ARG A 240 -10.54 -30.52 -25.50
CA ARG A 240 -9.25 -30.23 -26.10
C ARG A 240 -9.15 -28.77 -26.48
N TYR A 241 -8.10 -28.14 -26.00
CA TYR A 241 -7.82 -26.72 -26.20
C TYR A 241 -6.38 -26.56 -26.69
N ALA A 242 -6.05 -25.41 -27.26
CA ALA A 242 -4.67 -25.06 -27.54
C ALA A 242 -3.82 -25.24 -26.26
N PRO A 243 -2.59 -25.78 -26.36
CA PRO A 243 -1.70 -25.94 -25.21
C PRO A 243 -1.53 -24.63 -24.46
N HIS A 244 -1.76 -24.67 -23.14
CA HIS A 244 -1.74 -23.47 -22.32
C HIS A 244 -1.34 -23.79 -20.87
N THR A 245 -0.38 -23.06 -20.32
CA THR A 245 0.19 -23.31 -18.99
C THR A 245 -0.84 -23.28 -17.86
N GLU A 246 -1.83 -22.40 -17.98
CA GLU A 246 -2.97 -22.34 -17.05
C GLU A 246 -3.79 -23.66 -17.07
N ARG A 247 -4.03 -24.25 -18.26
CA ARG A 247 -4.83 -25.47 -18.40
C ARG A 247 -4.09 -26.74 -17.94
N GLU A 248 -2.76 -26.70 -17.85
CA GLU A 248 -1.96 -27.79 -17.25
C GLU A 248 -2.14 -27.89 -15.73
N LEU A 249 -2.63 -26.82 -15.10
CA LEU A 249 -2.80 -26.70 -13.65
C LEU A 249 -4.25 -26.74 -13.22
N ALA A 250 -5.15 -26.10 -13.97
CA ALA A 250 -6.53 -25.93 -13.57
C ALA A 250 -7.40 -27.15 -13.90
N LEU A 251 -8.00 -27.74 -12.85
CA LEU A 251 -9.12 -28.65 -12.99
C LEU A 251 -10.39 -27.81 -13.18
N SER A 252 -11.13 -28.01 -14.26
CA SER A 252 -12.30 -27.18 -14.56
C SER A 252 -13.58 -27.76 -13.97
N PHE A 253 -14.49 -26.89 -13.50
CA PHE A 253 -15.85 -27.31 -13.10
C PHE A 253 -16.59 -27.99 -14.25
N ARG A 254 -16.33 -27.56 -15.49
CA ARG A 254 -16.90 -28.14 -16.70
C ARG A 254 -16.55 -29.62 -16.88
N GLN A 255 -15.29 -30.01 -16.65
CA GLN A 255 -14.89 -31.42 -16.69
C GLN A 255 -15.66 -32.24 -15.65
N LEU A 256 -15.87 -31.68 -14.46
CA LEU A 256 -16.63 -32.33 -13.40
C LEU A 256 -18.12 -32.42 -13.76
N ASP A 257 -18.67 -31.42 -14.43
CA ASP A 257 -20.04 -31.45 -14.96
C ASP A 257 -20.20 -32.55 -16.04
N TYR A 258 -19.21 -32.74 -16.92
CA TYR A 258 -19.20 -33.86 -17.88
C TYR A 258 -19.22 -35.20 -17.17
N LEU A 259 -18.34 -35.41 -16.19
CA LEU A 259 -18.30 -36.64 -15.39
C LEU A 259 -19.63 -36.88 -14.66
N SER A 260 -20.22 -35.81 -14.12
CA SER A 260 -21.50 -35.85 -13.42
C SER A 260 -22.64 -36.31 -14.35
N ALA A 261 -22.59 -35.92 -15.62
CA ALA A 261 -23.53 -36.32 -16.65
C ALA A 261 -23.26 -37.73 -17.22
N GLY A 262 -22.19 -38.41 -16.79
CA GLY A 262 -21.80 -39.70 -17.35
C GLY A 262 -21.18 -39.58 -18.75
N LEU A 263 -20.71 -38.40 -19.13
CA LEU A 263 -20.22 -38.07 -20.46
C LEU A 263 -18.71 -38.38 -20.59
N PRO A 264 -18.30 -39.26 -21.52
CA PRO A 264 -16.89 -39.52 -21.79
C PRO A 264 -16.16 -38.27 -22.29
N LEU A 265 -14.86 -38.16 -22.00
CA LEU A 265 -14.06 -36.98 -22.34
C LEU A 265 -13.06 -37.27 -23.46
N LEU A 266 -12.96 -36.37 -24.44
CA LEU A 266 -11.80 -36.21 -25.32
C LEU A 266 -10.95 -35.10 -24.72
N THR A 267 -9.85 -35.44 -24.06
CA THR A 267 -9.01 -34.47 -23.36
C THR A 267 -7.54 -34.62 -23.76
N ASP A 268 -6.73 -33.62 -23.40
CA ASP A 268 -5.30 -33.62 -23.66
C ASP A 268 -4.51 -34.30 -22.52
N PRO A 269 -3.34 -34.91 -22.81
CA PRO A 269 -2.56 -35.68 -21.83
C PRO A 269 -1.95 -34.82 -20.72
N TRP A 270 -1.84 -33.52 -20.93
CA TRP A 270 -1.23 -32.58 -20.01
C TRP A 270 -2.22 -31.96 -19.01
N THR A 271 -3.53 -32.27 -19.08
CA THR A 271 -4.49 -31.76 -18.09
C THR A 271 -4.34 -32.45 -16.72
N PRO A 272 -4.76 -31.82 -15.60
CA PRO A 272 -4.73 -32.46 -14.28
C PRO A 272 -5.53 -33.77 -14.19
N LEU A 273 -6.59 -33.91 -15.01
CA LEU A 273 -7.52 -35.04 -14.97
C LEU A 273 -7.05 -36.22 -15.86
N ALA A 274 -6.13 -35.98 -16.80
CA ALA A 274 -5.73 -36.93 -17.84
C ALA A 274 -5.31 -38.31 -17.32
N ALA A 275 -4.53 -38.35 -16.23
CA ALA A 275 -4.07 -39.60 -15.63
C ALA A 275 -5.23 -40.47 -15.15
N GLU A 276 -6.24 -39.86 -14.54
CA GLU A 276 -7.41 -40.58 -14.02
C GLU A 276 -8.40 -40.94 -15.13
N VAL A 277 -8.56 -40.09 -16.15
CA VAL A 277 -9.34 -40.46 -17.36
C VAL A 277 -8.80 -41.75 -17.96
N ARG A 278 -7.47 -41.87 -18.09
CA ARG A 278 -6.81 -43.09 -18.58
C ARG A 278 -7.03 -44.27 -17.63
N ALA A 279 -6.76 -44.10 -16.34
CA ALA A 279 -6.82 -45.16 -15.36
C ALA A 279 -8.23 -45.78 -15.22
N HIS A 280 -9.27 -44.96 -15.39
CA HIS A 280 -10.66 -45.41 -15.29
C HIS A 280 -11.29 -45.75 -16.65
N GLY A 281 -10.60 -45.51 -17.77
CA GLY A 281 -11.19 -45.65 -19.10
C GLY A 281 -12.38 -44.72 -19.31
N ALA A 282 -12.33 -43.50 -18.76
CA ALA A 282 -13.42 -42.52 -18.78
C ALA A 282 -13.44 -41.63 -20.05
N GLY A 283 -12.55 -41.88 -20.99
CA GLY A 283 -12.36 -41.03 -22.17
C GLY A 283 -11.11 -41.38 -22.94
N TRP A 284 -10.69 -40.50 -23.85
CA TRP A 284 -9.53 -40.63 -24.72
C TRP A 284 -8.59 -39.46 -24.47
N VAL A 285 -7.29 -39.76 -24.37
CA VAL A 285 -6.28 -38.85 -23.83
C VAL A 285 -5.10 -38.75 -24.76
N ASP A 286 -4.51 -39.89 -25.12
CA ASP A 286 -3.25 -39.96 -25.87
C ASP A 286 -3.48 -40.02 -27.39
N GLU A 287 -4.69 -40.39 -27.79
CA GLU A 287 -5.04 -40.63 -29.18
C GLU A 287 -5.08 -39.31 -29.98
N PRO A 288 -4.71 -39.35 -31.27
CA PRO A 288 -5.04 -38.27 -32.20
C PRO A 288 -6.54 -37.96 -32.15
N LEU A 289 -6.91 -36.68 -32.24
CA LEU A 289 -8.30 -36.23 -32.06
C LEU A 289 -9.27 -36.99 -32.97
N GLU A 290 -8.90 -37.21 -34.22
CA GLU A 290 -9.69 -37.90 -35.23
C GLU A 290 -9.97 -39.36 -34.86
N ALA A 291 -8.94 -40.09 -34.40
CA ALA A 291 -9.09 -41.46 -33.94
C ALA A 291 -9.95 -41.54 -32.66
N ALA A 292 -9.76 -40.58 -31.75
CA ALA A 292 -10.54 -40.46 -30.54
C ALA A 292 -12.02 -40.17 -30.82
N LEU A 293 -12.31 -39.34 -31.83
CA LEU A 293 -13.68 -39.07 -32.30
C LEU A 293 -14.33 -40.32 -32.87
N ASP A 294 -13.64 -41.06 -33.74
CA ASP A 294 -14.21 -42.30 -34.31
C ASP A 294 -14.51 -43.33 -33.22
N ALA A 295 -13.59 -43.50 -32.27
CA ALA A 295 -13.79 -44.36 -31.12
C ALA A 295 -14.96 -43.89 -30.23
N ALA A 296 -15.11 -42.57 -30.03
CA ALA A 296 -16.21 -42.01 -29.25
C ALA A 296 -17.60 -42.22 -29.86
N LEU A 297 -17.68 -42.39 -31.17
CA LEU A 297 -18.94 -42.74 -31.85
C LEU A 297 -19.26 -44.24 -31.77
N ALA A 298 -18.25 -45.09 -31.55
CA ALA A 298 -18.37 -46.55 -31.60
C ALA A 298 -18.39 -47.22 -30.22
N GLU A 299 -17.69 -46.66 -29.23
CA GLU A 299 -17.47 -47.26 -27.92
C GLU A 299 -18.32 -46.59 -26.84
N ASP A 300 -18.82 -47.38 -25.89
CA ASP A 300 -19.43 -46.86 -24.66
C ASP A 300 -18.44 -46.90 -23.49
N ARG A 301 -17.96 -45.72 -23.08
CA ARG A 301 -17.09 -45.56 -21.90
C ARG A 301 -17.84 -45.16 -20.62
N GLY A 302 -19.18 -45.24 -20.62
CA GLY A 302 -20.00 -44.80 -19.49
C GLY A 302 -19.68 -45.48 -18.15
N ALA A 303 -19.25 -46.75 -18.16
CA ALA A 303 -18.81 -47.44 -16.94
C ALA A 303 -17.54 -46.81 -16.34
N GLY A 304 -16.58 -46.46 -17.20
CA GLY A 304 -15.36 -45.76 -16.81
C GLY A 304 -15.64 -44.36 -16.28
N VAL A 305 -16.54 -43.62 -16.94
CA VAL A 305 -16.97 -42.29 -16.46
C VAL A 305 -17.62 -42.36 -15.09
N ARG A 306 -18.55 -43.31 -14.87
CA ARG A 306 -19.17 -43.51 -13.55
C ARG A 306 -18.16 -43.94 -12.48
N SER A 307 -17.14 -44.69 -12.86
CA SER A 307 -16.04 -45.07 -11.97
C SER A 307 -15.24 -43.85 -11.54
N LEU A 308 -14.84 -43.00 -12.50
CA LEU A 308 -14.10 -41.76 -12.23
C LEU A 308 -14.93 -40.73 -11.47
N ALA A 309 -16.22 -40.58 -11.79
CA ALA A 309 -17.13 -39.67 -11.09
C ALA A 309 -17.19 -39.97 -9.58
N LYS A 310 -17.05 -41.24 -9.15
CA LYS A 310 -16.98 -41.62 -7.73
C LYS A 310 -15.71 -41.13 -7.02
N VAL A 311 -14.61 -40.94 -7.74
CA VAL A 311 -13.37 -40.35 -7.18
C VAL A 311 -13.62 -38.89 -6.80
N TYR A 312 -14.42 -38.20 -7.61
CA TYR A 312 -14.83 -36.81 -7.42
C TYR A 312 -16.24 -36.68 -6.83
N ALA A 313 -16.70 -37.70 -6.09
CA ALA A 313 -18.02 -37.64 -5.45
C ALA A 313 -18.07 -36.50 -4.42
N PRO A 314 -19.22 -35.82 -4.23
CA PRO A 314 -19.37 -34.76 -3.23
C PRO A 314 -18.88 -35.17 -1.84
N GLU A 315 -19.07 -36.43 -1.45
CA GLU A 315 -18.66 -36.98 -0.17
C GLU A 315 -17.14 -36.98 0.01
N ARG A 316 -16.36 -37.16 -1.08
CA ARG A 316 -14.89 -37.13 -1.04
C ARG A 316 -14.36 -35.72 -0.85
N ALA A 317 -14.93 -34.75 -1.57
CA ALA A 317 -14.60 -33.34 -1.38
C ALA A 317 -15.00 -32.88 0.03
N ALA A 318 -16.18 -33.29 0.51
CA ALA A 318 -16.65 -33.01 1.86
C ALA A 318 -15.74 -33.64 2.92
N GLU A 319 -15.33 -34.91 2.77
CA GLU A 319 -14.42 -35.58 3.70
C GLU A 319 -13.11 -34.80 3.86
N ALA A 320 -12.49 -34.38 2.75
CA ALA A 320 -11.27 -33.57 2.78
C ALA A 320 -11.47 -32.21 3.46
N LEU A 321 -12.58 -31.53 3.19
CA LEU A 321 -12.92 -30.24 3.80
C LEU A 321 -13.19 -30.37 5.31
N LEU A 322 -13.93 -31.40 5.71
CA LEU A 322 -14.31 -31.65 7.11
C LEU A 322 -13.15 -32.19 7.95
N ALA A 323 -12.09 -32.69 7.32
CA ALA A 323 -10.86 -33.06 8.00
C ALA A 323 -10.06 -31.85 8.51
N LEU A 324 -10.32 -30.65 7.97
CA LEU A 324 -9.61 -29.43 8.36
C LEU A 324 -9.79 -29.11 9.84
N ARG A 325 -8.71 -28.68 10.48
CA ARG A 325 -8.70 -28.13 11.84
C ARG A 325 -7.99 -26.78 11.82
N PRO A 326 -8.61 -25.74 11.24
CA PRO A 326 -7.95 -24.45 11.08
C PRO A 326 -7.57 -23.88 12.44
N ALA A 327 -6.31 -23.45 12.57
CA ALA A 327 -5.77 -22.82 13.75
C ALA A 327 -4.90 -21.65 13.33
N PRO A 328 -4.77 -20.59 14.16
CA PRO A 328 -3.94 -19.46 13.82
C PRO A 328 -2.50 -19.89 13.51
N ARG A 329 -1.99 -19.48 12.35
CA ARG A 329 -0.62 -19.79 11.93
C ARG A 329 0.37 -18.85 12.62
N ALA A 330 1.48 -19.41 13.09
CA ALA A 330 2.65 -18.61 13.50
C ALA A 330 3.23 -17.91 12.27
N ARG A 331 3.44 -16.60 12.36
CA ARG A 331 3.88 -15.77 11.24
C ARG A 331 5.16 -15.04 11.62
N ASP A 332 6.26 -15.78 11.63
CA ASP A 332 7.56 -15.26 12.09
C ASP A 332 8.23 -14.38 11.03
N TRP A 333 8.04 -14.73 9.76
CA TRP A 333 8.59 -14.04 8.60
C TRP A 333 7.55 -13.97 7.48
N SER A 334 7.60 -12.93 6.64
CA SER A 334 7.09 -12.96 5.27
C SER A 334 7.71 -11.82 4.46
N ALA A 335 7.88 -12.03 3.15
CA ALA A 335 8.36 -11.01 2.22
C ALA A 335 7.43 -9.79 2.21
N VAL A 336 6.11 -10.00 2.39
CA VAL A 336 5.11 -8.92 2.50
C VAL A 336 5.41 -8.02 3.70
N ARG A 337 5.65 -8.61 4.87
CA ARG A 337 5.93 -7.85 6.10
C ARG A 337 7.26 -7.15 6.02
N TRP A 338 8.28 -7.82 5.53
CA TRP A 338 9.60 -7.24 5.35
C TRP A 338 9.59 -6.09 4.35
N SER A 339 8.90 -6.25 3.22
CA SER A 339 8.70 -5.16 2.26
C SER A 339 8.01 -3.97 2.91
N LYS A 340 6.92 -4.18 3.66
CA LYS A 340 6.23 -3.08 4.38
C LYS A 340 7.13 -2.39 5.40
N GLN A 341 7.91 -3.16 6.17
CA GLN A 341 8.85 -2.62 7.15
C GLN A 341 9.97 -1.83 6.48
N ALA A 342 10.55 -2.36 5.40
CA ALA A 342 11.59 -1.69 4.62
C ALA A 342 11.08 -0.39 3.98
N SER A 343 9.89 -0.39 3.38
CA SER A 343 9.28 0.81 2.82
C SER A 343 8.99 1.86 3.90
N ALA A 344 8.45 1.45 5.06
CA ALA A 344 8.23 2.36 6.17
C ALA A 344 9.55 2.93 6.72
N ALA A 345 10.62 2.13 6.80
CA ALA A 345 11.93 2.58 7.21
C ALA A 345 12.55 3.56 6.20
N ALA A 346 12.39 3.32 4.90
CA ALA A 346 12.86 4.22 3.84
C ALA A 346 12.15 5.58 3.90
N LEU A 347 10.82 5.60 4.06
CA LEU A 347 10.06 6.84 4.22
C LEU A 347 10.47 7.63 5.47
N ARG A 348 10.74 6.93 6.59
CA ARG A 348 11.26 7.58 7.81
C ARG A 348 12.64 8.18 7.58
N ALA A 349 13.54 7.44 6.94
CA ALA A 349 14.89 7.93 6.63
C ALA A 349 14.87 9.15 5.70
N GLU A 350 13.93 9.21 4.76
CA GLU A 350 13.71 10.39 3.91
C GLU A 350 13.18 11.60 4.71
N ALA A 351 12.19 11.40 5.57
CA ALA A 351 11.68 12.44 6.46
C ALA A 351 12.76 12.98 7.41
N ASP A 352 13.59 12.10 7.99
CA ASP A 352 14.69 12.48 8.87
C ASP A 352 15.77 13.28 8.13
N ARG A 353 16.07 12.93 6.87
CA ARG A 353 16.99 13.71 6.03
C ARG A 353 16.44 15.11 5.76
N ALA A 354 15.17 15.22 5.36
CA ALA A 354 14.53 16.50 5.12
C ALA A 354 14.52 17.39 6.39
N LEU A 355 14.29 16.79 7.56
CA LEU A 355 14.34 17.52 8.84
C LEU A 355 15.75 18.03 9.16
N ARG A 356 16.79 17.22 8.91
CA ARG A 356 18.19 17.63 9.12
C ARG A 356 18.59 18.76 8.18
N GLU A 357 18.24 18.66 6.90
CA GLU A 357 18.50 19.72 5.92
C GLU A 357 17.81 21.03 6.30
N ALA A 358 16.56 20.95 6.76
CA ALA A 358 15.83 22.12 7.27
C ALA A 358 16.49 22.74 8.52
N ALA A 359 16.93 21.90 9.46
CA ALA A 359 17.63 22.35 10.66
C ALA A 359 18.99 23.00 10.33
N GLU A 360 19.75 22.41 9.42
CA GLU A 360 21.03 22.98 8.95
C GLU A 360 20.82 24.33 8.25
N ALA A 361 19.82 24.43 7.38
CA ALA A 361 19.45 25.69 6.74
C ALA A 361 19.04 26.77 7.76
N GLU A 362 18.31 26.37 8.82
CA GLU A 362 17.98 27.28 9.92
C GLU A 362 19.21 27.72 10.71
N VAL A 363 20.15 26.81 11.01
CA VAL A 363 21.41 27.17 11.68
C VAL A 363 22.21 28.15 10.83
N VAL A 364 22.30 27.93 9.51
CA VAL A 364 22.98 28.85 8.59
C VAL A 364 22.31 30.23 8.61
N ARG A 365 20.98 30.28 8.54
CA ARG A 365 20.21 31.53 8.63
C ARG A 365 20.45 32.25 9.96
N LYS A 366 20.40 31.52 11.08
CA LYS A 366 20.63 32.06 12.42
C LYS A 366 22.06 32.57 12.60
N ARG A 367 23.06 31.88 12.03
CA ARG A 367 24.45 32.36 12.03
C ARG A 367 24.61 33.66 11.27
N ALA A 368 24.02 33.76 10.08
CA ALA A 368 24.03 34.99 9.29
C ALA A 368 23.32 36.16 10.03
N GLU A 369 22.21 35.88 10.72
CA GLU A 369 21.51 36.85 11.57
C GLU A 369 22.40 37.33 12.73
N VAL A 370 23.07 36.40 13.43
CA VAL A 370 23.99 36.73 14.53
C VAL A 370 25.18 37.55 14.04
N GLU A 371 25.79 37.20 12.90
CA GLU A 371 26.87 37.98 12.31
C GLU A 371 26.43 39.41 11.94
N ALA A 372 25.23 39.56 11.37
CA ALA A 372 24.65 40.88 11.09
C ALA A 372 24.44 41.71 12.36
N LEU A 373 23.89 41.09 13.43
CA LEU A 373 23.71 41.75 14.73
C LEU A 373 25.05 42.15 15.37
N PHE A 374 26.08 41.30 15.30
CA PHE A 374 27.42 41.67 15.77
C PHE A 374 28.02 42.82 14.95
N GLY A 375 27.78 42.86 13.64
CA GLY A 375 28.16 43.97 12.78
C GLY A 375 27.52 45.29 13.24
N GLN A 376 26.21 45.27 13.51
CA GLN A 376 25.48 46.43 14.05
C GLN A 376 26.00 46.86 15.42
N LEU A 377 26.27 45.92 16.33
CA LEU A 377 26.79 46.21 17.67
C LEU A 377 28.17 46.88 17.60
N ARG A 378 29.06 46.40 16.71
CA ARG A 378 30.37 47.02 16.48
C ARG A 378 30.23 48.44 15.95
N ALA A 379 29.34 48.67 14.98
CA ALA A 379 29.07 50.00 14.45
C ALA A 379 28.56 50.95 15.54
N LEU A 380 27.61 50.49 16.36
CA LEU A 380 27.06 51.27 17.47
C LEU A 380 28.12 51.59 18.53
N THR A 381 28.98 50.61 18.85
CA THR A 381 30.10 50.79 19.80
C THR A 381 31.08 51.84 19.28
N ALA A 382 31.46 51.78 18.00
CA ALA A 382 32.31 52.79 17.36
C ALA A 382 31.66 54.18 17.39
N SER A 383 30.35 54.28 17.16
CA SER A 383 29.63 55.55 17.31
C SER A 383 29.66 56.09 18.74
N VAL A 384 29.52 55.23 19.76
CA VAL A 384 29.64 55.63 21.16
C VAL A 384 31.06 56.12 21.49
N GLU A 385 32.09 55.43 21.01
CA GLU A 385 33.49 55.86 21.17
C GLU A 385 33.74 57.22 20.52
N GLN A 386 33.22 57.45 19.31
CA GLN A 386 33.30 58.74 18.64
C GLN A 386 32.58 59.85 19.41
N LEU A 387 31.37 59.57 19.93
CA LEU A 387 30.63 60.51 20.76
C LEU A 387 31.37 60.81 22.07
N ALA A 388 31.99 59.81 22.69
CA ALA A 388 32.79 59.99 23.90
C ALA A 388 34.05 60.84 23.64
N ALA A 389 34.73 60.63 22.51
CA ALA A 389 35.86 61.45 22.08
C ALA A 389 35.42 62.91 21.83
N ALA A 390 34.33 63.12 21.09
CA ALA A 390 33.78 64.45 20.87
C ALA A 390 33.39 65.14 22.19
N GLN A 391 32.83 64.40 23.15
CA GLN A 391 32.52 64.93 24.48
C GLN A 391 33.79 65.31 25.26
N ALA A 392 34.86 64.52 25.14
CA ALA A 392 36.16 64.82 25.75
C ALA A 392 36.79 66.09 25.14
N ASP A 393 36.68 66.26 23.82
CA ASP A 393 37.12 67.46 23.11
C ASP A 393 36.34 68.70 23.56
N ILE A 394 35.00 68.61 23.67
CA ILE A 394 34.17 69.69 24.21
C ILE A 394 34.58 70.02 25.66
N ALA A 395 34.86 69.02 26.48
CA ALA A 395 35.34 69.24 27.85
C ALA A 395 36.73 69.87 27.89
N GLY A 396 37.63 69.49 26.96
CA GLY A 396 38.93 70.10 26.74
C GLY A 396 38.80 71.57 26.36
N PHE A 397 38.00 71.87 25.33
CA PHE A 397 37.69 73.23 24.89
C PHE A 397 37.10 74.07 26.03
N ARG A 398 36.20 73.50 26.84
CA ARG A 398 35.64 74.19 28.01
C ARG A 398 36.72 74.53 29.05
N ARG A 399 37.65 73.60 29.33
CA ARG A 399 38.78 73.85 30.26
C ARG A 399 39.72 74.93 29.73
N GLU A 400 40.07 74.85 28.44
CA GLU A 400 40.92 75.85 27.78
C GLU A 400 40.25 77.23 27.79
N THR A 401 38.96 77.30 27.48
CA THR A 401 38.17 78.53 27.56
C THR A 401 38.17 79.11 28.98
N VAL A 402 37.94 78.27 30.00
CA VAL A 402 38.00 78.70 31.41
C VAL A 402 39.40 79.19 31.79
N GLN A 403 40.45 78.53 31.31
CA GLN A 403 41.83 78.91 31.59
C GLN A 403 42.20 80.23 30.92
N VAL A 404 41.86 80.41 29.64
CA VAL A 404 42.10 81.66 28.88
C VAL A 404 41.33 82.83 29.50
N LEU A 405 40.07 82.60 29.88
CA LEU A 405 39.29 83.62 30.60
C LEU A 405 39.91 83.91 31.97
N GLY A 406 40.43 82.89 32.67
CA GLY A 406 41.12 83.03 33.95
C GLY A 406 42.43 83.82 33.87
N THR A 407 43.29 83.55 32.89
CA THR A 407 44.53 84.31 32.67
C THR A 407 44.24 85.74 32.23
N ARG A 408 43.21 85.97 31.41
CA ARG A 408 42.79 87.32 31.02
C ARG A 408 42.29 88.12 32.22
N LEU A 409 41.53 87.48 33.12
CA LEU A 409 41.07 88.08 34.36
C LEU A 409 42.24 88.38 35.33
N ALA A 410 43.20 87.45 35.45
CA ALA A 410 44.39 87.64 36.27
C ALA A 410 45.27 88.80 35.75
N GLY A 411 45.49 88.88 34.43
CA GLY A 411 46.21 89.99 33.81
C GLY A 411 45.52 91.34 34.01
N GLN A 412 44.19 91.40 33.88
CA GLN A 412 43.42 92.61 34.20
C GLN A 412 43.53 93.00 35.69
N THR A 413 43.68 92.01 36.59
CA THR A 413 43.84 92.25 38.02
C THR A 413 45.24 92.79 38.34
N GLU A 414 46.30 92.22 37.76
CA GLU A 414 47.67 92.72 37.90
C GLU A 414 47.84 94.12 37.29
N GLU A 415 47.24 94.39 36.13
CA GLU A 415 47.25 95.71 35.51
C GLU A 415 46.56 96.75 36.42
N ALA A 416 45.43 96.39 37.02
CA ALA A 416 44.75 97.24 38.01
C ALA A 416 45.61 97.47 39.28
N GLU A 417 46.37 96.47 39.74
CA GLU A 417 47.30 96.61 40.86
C GLU A 417 48.56 97.42 40.52
N GLY A 418 49.06 97.30 39.30
CA GLY A 418 50.16 98.10 38.76
C GLY A 418 49.77 99.58 38.71
N LEU A 419 48.61 99.88 38.14
CA LEU A 419 48.06 101.25 38.11
C LEU A 419 47.82 101.81 39.51
N ARG A 420 47.38 100.98 40.48
CA ARG A 420 47.26 101.40 41.89
C ARG A 420 48.61 101.75 42.52
N ARG A 421 49.67 101.00 42.21
CA ARG A 421 51.03 101.28 42.70
C ARG A 421 51.60 102.56 42.08
N GLU A 422 51.42 102.76 40.78
CA GLU A 422 51.80 104.04 40.13
C GLU A 422 51.06 105.23 40.74
N LEU A 423 49.75 105.11 40.98
CA LEU A 423 48.96 106.14 41.65
C LEU A 423 49.49 106.46 43.06
N ALA A 424 49.95 105.44 43.80
CA ALA A 424 50.53 105.63 45.13
C ALA A 424 51.89 106.35 45.07
N ILE A 425 52.74 106.01 44.10
CA ILE A 425 54.04 106.67 43.89
C ILE A 425 53.85 108.14 43.51
N VAL A 426 52.96 108.41 42.55
CA VAL A 426 52.69 109.80 42.11
C VAL A 426 52.13 110.63 43.26
N ARG A 427 51.26 110.04 44.12
CA ARG A 427 50.77 110.72 45.32
C ARG A 427 51.89 111.05 46.30
N ALA A 428 52.80 110.12 46.56
CA ALA A 428 53.93 110.36 47.46
C ALA A 428 54.89 111.44 46.94
N ASP A 429 55.10 111.51 45.62
CA ASP A 429 55.92 112.55 45.00
C ASP A 429 55.27 113.94 45.08
N VAL A 430 53.94 114.02 44.92
CA VAL A 430 53.18 115.27 45.15
C VAL A 430 53.30 115.70 46.61
N GLU A 431 53.17 114.78 47.56
CA GLU A 431 53.28 115.06 48.99
C GLU A 431 54.67 115.59 49.38
N LYS A 432 55.73 115.03 48.78
CA LYS A 432 57.11 115.50 48.94
C LYS A 432 57.32 116.89 48.36
N LYS A 433 56.75 117.17 47.18
CA LYS A 433 56.80 118.50 46.55
C LYS A 433 56.08 119.57 47.38
N ASP A 434 54.96 119.21 48.01
CA ASP A 434 54.23 120.11 48.90
C ASP A 434 55.04 120.44 50.17
N GLN A 435 55.75 119.45 50.73
CA GLN A 435 56.67 119.67 51.85
C GLN A 435 57.87 120.56 51.49
N GLU A 436 58.43 120.41 50.28
CA GLU A 436 59.49 121.30 49.76
C GLU A 436 58.99 122.75 49.59
N LEU A 437 57.75 122.94 49.12
CA LEU A 437 57.15 124.27 49.00
C LEU A 437 56.86 124.94 50.35
N GLU A 438 56.43 124.18 51.35
CA GLU A 438 56.27 124.65 52.74
C GLU A 438 57.62 125.10 53.34
N ALA A 439 58.68 124.33 53.13
CA ALA A 439 60.03 124.68 53.61
C ALA A 439 60.56 125.99 53.00
N LEU A 440 60.36 126.18 51.68
CA LEU A 440 60.72 127.41 50.97
C LEU A 440 59.90 128.63 51.43
N ARG A 441 58.64 128.44 51.83
CA ARG A 441 57.81 129.51 52.43
C ARG A 441 58.33 129.90 53.81
N GLY A 442 58.72 128.93 54.64
CA GLY A 442 59.33 129.18 55.95
C GLY A 442 60.67 129.95 55.87
N GLU A 443 61.46 129.67 54.83
CA GLU A 443 62.74 130.34 54.59
C GLU A 443 62.57 131.78 54.06
N ARG A 444 61.58 132.00 53.20
CA ARG A 444 61.15 133.34 52.78
C ARG A 444 60.68 134.19 53.97
N ASP A 445 59.89 133.61 54.88
CA ASP A 445 59.36 134.35 56.03
C ASP A 445 60.46 134.68 57.06
N ARG A 446 61.48 133.82 57.20
CA ARG A 446 62.71 134.10 57.96
C ARG A 446 63.52 135.25 57.37
N LEU A 447 63.74 135.25 56.05
CA LEU A 447 64.45 136.35 55.36
C LEU A 447 63.68 137.67 55.42
N GLY A 448 62.34 137.63 55.34
CA GLY A 448 61.46 138.78 55.56
C GLY A 448 61.45 139.31 57.01
N GLY A 449 61.87 138.49 57.99
CA GLY A 449 62.03 138.89 59.39
C GLY A 449 63.37 139.59 59.67
N VAL A 450 64.43 139.23 58.94
CA VAL A 450 65.78 139.83 59.07
C VAL A 450 65.84 141.22 58.42
N LEU A 451 65.17 141.40 57.27
CA LEU A 451 65.05 142.70 56.59
C LEU A 451 64.31 143.77 57.39
N ARG A 452 63.51 143.39 58.40
CA ARG A 452 62.79 144.33 59.28
C ARG A 452 63.59 144.80 60.51
N ARG A 453 64.73 144.16 60.85
CA ARG A 453 65.52 144.51 62.05
C ARG A 453 66.75 145.41 61.79
N LEU A 454 67.10 145.67 60.54
CA LEU A 454 68.22 146.57 60.18
C LEU A 454 67.76 147.96 59.69
N GLY A 455 66.49 148.31 59.93
CA GLY A 455 65.88 149.59 59.53
C GLY A 455 65.59 150.58 60.67
N ARG A 456 66.23 150.48 61.84
CA ARG A 456 66.20 151.51 62.90
C ARG A 456 67.51 151.58 63.65
#